data_AF-A0A7H0M2R3-F1
#
_entry.id   AF-A0A7H0M2R3-F1
#
_cell.length_a   1.000
_cell.length_b   1.000
_cell.length_c   1.000
_cell.angle_alpha   90.00
_cell.angle_beta   90.00
_cell.angle_gamma   90.00
#
_symmetry.space_group_name_H-M   'P 1'
#
loop_
_entity.id
_entity.type
_entity.pdbx_description
1 polymer ?
#
loop_
_entity_poly.entity_id
_entity_poly.type
_entity_poly.pdbx_seq_one_letter_code
_entity_poly.pdbx_strand_id
1 'polypeptide(L)'
;GGYGIIRFTPLLNPISTKLYYPFIMLAAWGIIMTSSICLRQTDLKSLIAYSSVSHMGLVIAATLIQTPWSLTGAMTLMIAHGLTSSLLFCL
;
A
#
# COMPACT_ATOMS: atom_id res chain seq x y z
N GLY A 1 9.26 -4.39 0.70
CA GLY A 1 8.48 -3.76 1.78
C GLY A 1 7.31 -4.63 2.19
N GLY A 2 6.16 -4.49 1.51
CA GLY A 2 4.90 -5.15 1.89
C GLY A 2 4.97 -6.67 2.07
N TYR A 3 5.65 -7.40 1.19
CA TYR A 3 5.85 -8.85 1.34
C TYR A 3 6.56 -9.24 2.66
N GLY A 4 7.51 -8.42 3.12
CA GLY A 4 8.16 -8.64 4.42
C GLY A 4 7.17 -8.52 5.57
N ILE A 5 6.31 -7.50 5.54
CA ILE A 5 5.24 -7.31 6.53
C ILE A 5 4.32 -8.54 6.54
N ILE A 6 3.92 -9.06 5.38
CA ILE A 6 3.08 -10.27 5.28
C ILE A 6 3.72 -11.49 5.94
N ARG A 7 5.04 -11.68 5.80
CA ARG A 7 5.74 -12.85 6.35
C ARG A 7 6.05 -12.72 7.84
N PHE A 8 6.35 -11.51 8.32
CA PHE A 8 6.70 -11.27 9.73
C PHE A 8 5.49 -11.09 10.63
N THR A 9 4.41 -10.46 10.17
CA THR A 9 3.22 -10.18 10.98
C THR A 9 2.56 -11.39 11.64
N PRO A 10 2.45 -12.60 11.04
CA PRO A 10 1.94 -13.77 11.75
C PRO A 10 2.88 -14.29 12.85
N LEU A 11 4.19 -14.01 12.74
CA LEU A 11 5.19 -14.39 13.75
C LEU A 11 5.10 -13.53 15.02
N LEU A 12 4.55 -12.32 14.91
CA LEU A 12 4.41 -11.34 15.99
C LEU A 12 3.10 -11.48 16.78
N ASN A 13 2.27 -12.49 16.47
CA ASN A 13 0.96 -12.65 17.10
C ASN A 13 1.08 -13.24 18.52
N PRO A 14 0.35 -12.74 19.54
CA PRO A 14 -0.77 -11.79 19.45
C PRO A 14 -0.33 -10.32 19.52
N ILE A 15 -0.52 -9.57 18.44
CA ILE A 15 -0.46 -8.10 18.51
C ILE A 15 -1.76 -7.64 19.17
N SER A 16 -1.65 -6.83 20.22
CA SER A 16 -2.80 -6.20 20.90
C SER A 16 -3.82 -5.70 19.89
N THR A 17 -5.05 -6.21 19.99
CA THR A 17 -6.13 -6.04 19.00
C THR A 17 -6.62 -4.60 18.82
N LYS A 18 -6.06 -3.64 19.57
CA LYS A 18 -6.38 -2.21 19.44
C LYS A 18 -5.26 -1.38 18.82
N LEU A 19 -4.02 -1.88 18.81
CA LEU A 19 -2.87 -1.08 18.37
C LEU A 19 -2.81 -0.90 16.84
N TYR A 20 -3.49 -1.73 16.05
CA TYR A 20 -3.46 -1.62 14.59
C TYR A 20 -4.36 -0.48 14.05
N TYR A 21 -5.43 -0.10 14.76
CA TYR A 21 -6.35 0.97 14.32
C TYR A 21 -5.67 2.32 14.01
N PRO A 22 -4.80 2.88 14.87
CA PRO A 22 -4.13 4.14 14.55
C PRO A 22 -3.23 4.04 13.32
N PHE A 23 -2.57 2.90 13.09
CA PHE A 23 -1.76 2.69 11.89
C PHE A 23 -2.59 2.59 10.61
N ILE A 24 -3.77 1.95 10.68
CA ILE A 24 -4.72 1.92 9.55
C ILE A 24 -5.22 3.33 9.24
N MET A 25 -5.57 4.12 10.27
CA MET A 25 -6.00 5.51 10.07
C MET A 25 -4.91 6.39 9.45
N LEU A 26 -3.67 6.24 9.91
CA LEU A 26 -2.52 6.93 9.32
C LEU A 26 -2.29 6.53 7.86
N ALA A 27 -2.37 5.22 7.55
CA ALA A 27 -2.24 4.73 6.19
C ALA A 27 -3.36 5.26 5.28
N ALA A 28 -4.61 5.21 5.72
CA ALA A 28 -5.76 5.72 4.98
C ALA A 28 -5.64 7.23 4.70
N TRP A 29 -5.24 8.01 5.71
CA TRP A 29 -4.99 9.44 5.54
C TRP A 29 -3.85 9.71 4.53
N GLY A 30 -2.75 8.95 4.62
CA GLY A 30 -1.64 9.03 3.67
C GLY A 30 -2.06 8.73 2.23
N ILE A 31 -2.94 7.74 2.01
CA ILE A 31 -3.49 7.42 0.68
C ILE A 31 -4.27 8.61 0.11
N ILE A 32 -5.14 9.23 0.91
CA ILE A 32 -5.95 10.39 0.45
C ILE A 32 -5.06 11.58 0.11
N MET A 33 -4.07 11.90 0.96
CA MET A 33 -3.16 13.01 0.71
C MET A 33 -2.29 12.77 -0.54
N THR A 34 -1.71 11.57 -0.69
CA THR A 34 -0.85 11.26 -1.84
C THR A 34 -1.62 11.17 -3.15
N SER A 35 -2.84 10.62 -3.14
CA SER A 35 -3.71 10.57 -4.33
C SER A 35 -4.15 11.96 -4.78
N SER A 36 -4.50 12.86 -3.86
CA SER A 36 -4.85 14.25 -4.21
C SER A 36 -3.66 15.04 -4.78
N ILE A 37 -2.45 14.82 -4.26
CA ILE A 37 -1.21 15.43 -4.81
C ILE A 37 -0.92 14.86 -6.21
N CYS A 38 -1.09 13.55 -6.40
CA CYS A 38 -0.88 12.87 -7.67
C CYS A 38 -1.72 13.48 -8.81
N LEU A 39 -2.98 13.85 -8.55
CA LEU A 39 -3.87 14.47 -9.55
C LEU A 39 -3.42 15.87 -10.00
N ARG A 40 -2.62 16.58 -9.17
CA ARG A 40 -2.12 17.91 -9.50
C ARG A 40 -0.78 17.89 -10.22
N GLN A 41 -0.14 16.73 -10.32
CA GLN A 41 1.20 16.62 -10.87
C GLN A 41 1.16 16.65 -12.40
N THR A 42 1.96 17.54 -12.99
CA THR A 42 2.07 17.70 -14.45
C THR A 42 3.12 16.77 -15.07
N ASP A 43 4.13 16.36 -14.30
CA ASP A 43 5.21 15.50 -14.80
C ASP A 43 4.88 14.02 -14.59
N LEU A 44 5.03 13.23 -15.65
CA LEU A 44 4.69 11.80 -15.66
C LEU A 44 5.49 10.99 -14.62
N LYS A 45 6.78 11.31 -14.46
CA LYS A 45 7.67 10.60 -13.52
C LYS A 45 7.27 10.79 -12.05
N SER A 46 6.87 12.00 -11.67
CA SER A 46 6.37 12.28 -10.32
C SER A 46 4.93 11.80 -10.13
N LEU A 47 4.09 11.81 -11.18
CA LEU A 47 2.77 11.20 -11.14
C LEU A 47 2.85 9.69 -10.86
N ILE A 48 3.77 8.96 -11.50
CA ILE A 48 4.03 7.55 -11.23
C ILE A 48 4.55 7.35 -9.81
N ALA A 49 5.45 8.23 -9.34
CA ALA A 49 5.98 8.15 -7.98
C ALA A 49 4.88 8.34 -6.92
N TYR A 50 4.05 9.38 -7.00
CA TYR A 50 2.99 9.62 -6.01
C TYR A 50 1.87 8.58 -6.06
N SER A 51 1.46 8.12 -7.24
CA SER A 51 0.52 7.01 -7.35
C SER A 51 1.09 5.73 -6.74
N SER A 52 2.39 5.43 -6.90
CA SER A 52 3.02 4.27 -6.27
C SER A 52 2.98 4.30 -4.75
N VAL A 53 3.19 5.47 -4.14
CA VAL A 53 3.09 5.64 -2.68
C VAL A 53 1.66 5.36 -2.20
N SER A 54 0.64 5.82 -2.94
CA SER A 54 -0.76 5.57 -2.59
C SER A 54 -1.13 4.08 -2.66
N HIS A 55 -0.69 3.36 -3.71
CA HIS A 55 -0.92 1.92 -3.83
C HIS A 55 -0.24 1.12 -2.71
N MET A 56 1.01 1.48 -2.36
CA MET A 56 1.73 0.85 -1.26
C MET A 56 1.12 1.17 0.11
N GLY A 57 0.56 2.36 0.29
CA GLY A 57 -0.23 2.69 1.49
C GLY A 57 -1.43 1.76 1.67
N LEU A 58 -2.11 1.41 0.57
CA LEU A 58 -3.23 0.47 0.58
C LEU A 58 -2.78 -0.96 0.93
N VAL A 59 -1.62 -1.40 0.42
CA VAL A 59 -1.00 -2.67 0.80
C VAL A 59 -0.74 -2.70 2.32
N ILE A 60 -0.19 -1.64 2.91
CA ILE A 60 0.09 -1.59 4.35
C ILE A 60 -1.21 -1.74 5.17
N ALA A 61 -2.25 -0.96 4.85
CA ALA A 61 -3.54 -1.04 5.53
C ALA A 61 -4.15 -2.45 5.42
N ALA A 62 -4.08 -3.06 4.23
CA ALA A 62 -4.58 -4.42 4.00
C ALA A 62 -3.80 -5.46 4.82
N THR A 63 -2.47 -5.36 4.89
CA THR A 63 -1.65 -6.31 5.66
C THR A 63 -1.87 -6.24 7.17
N LEU A 64 -2.29 -5.08 7.70
CA LEU A 64 -2.62 -4.90 9.12
C LEU A 64 -3.96 -5.56 9.51
N ILE A 65 -4.89 -5.73 8.57
CA ILE A 65 -6.21 -6.36 8.81
C ILE A 65 -6.10 -7.89 8.92
N GLN A 66 -5.07 -8.50 8.30
CA GLN A 66 -4.75 -9.94 8.37
C GLN A 66 -5.89 -10.92 8.04
N THR A 67 -6.96 -10.50 7.37
CA THR A 67 -7.97 -11.43 6.86
C THR A 67 -7.47 -12.10 5.57
N PRO A 68 -7.92 -13.33 5.24
CA PRO A 68 -7.49 -14.02 4.03
C PRO A 68 -7.81 -13.23 2.75
N TRP A 69 -8.95 -12.54 2.73
CA TRP A 69 -9.36 -11.63 1.66
C TRP A 69 -8.43 -10.42 1.53
N SER A 70 -8.02 -9.84 2.66
CA SER A 70 -7.13 -8.68 2.67
C SER A 70 -5.71 -9.06 2.21
N LEU A 71 -5.20 -10.21 2.64
CA LEU A 71 -3.88 -10.70 2.24
C LEU A 71 -3.82 -11.06 0.75
N THR A 72 -4.85 -11.75 0.23
CA THR A 72 -4.95 -12.06 -1.20
C THR A 72 -5.06 -10.78 -2.03
N GLY A 73 -5.90 -9.83 -1.62
CA GLY A 73 -5.98 -8.50 -2.24
C GLY A 73 -4.64 -7.75 -2.23
N ALA A 74 -3.95 -7.70 -1.09
CA ALA A 74 -2.64 -7.04 -0.96
C ALA A 74 -1.60 -7.66 -1.91
N MET A 75 -1.56 -9.00 -2.03
CA MET A 75 -0.66 -9.69 -2.95
C MET A 75 -0.97 -9.36 -4.41
N THR A 76 -2.25 -9.39 -4.81
CA THR A 76 -2.64 -9.04 -6.18
C THR A 76 -2.27 -7.59 -6.53
N LEU A 77 -2.49 -6.65 -5.60
CA LEU A 77 -2.15 -5.25 -5.80
C LEU A 77 -0.64 -5.03 -5.93
N MET A 78 0.18 -5.70 -5.12
CA MET A 78 1.65 -5.58 -5.25
C MET A 78 2.15 -6.05 -6.62
N ILE A 79 1.60 -7.17 -7.12
CA ILE A 79 1.98 -7.69 -8.45
C ILE A 79 1.50 -6.74 -9.55
N ALA A 80 0.22 -6.35 -9.52
CA ALA A 80 -0.35 -5.42 -10.49
C ALA A 80 0.42 -4.09 -10.52
N HIS A 81 0.70 -3.53 -9.35
CA HIS A 81 1.45 -2.28 -9.22
C HIS A 81 2.87 -2.39 -9.81
N GLY A 82 3.57 -3.50 -9.58
CA GLY A 82 4.89 -3.75 -10.14
C GLY A 82 4.88 -3.81 -11.68
N LEU A 83 3.84 -4.42 -12.26
CA LEU A 83 3.65 -4.48 -13.71
C LEU A 83 3.28 -3.13 -14.31
N THR A 84 2.36 -2.38 -13.67
CA THR A 84 1.92 -1.09 -14.21
C THR A 84 2.99 -0.01 -14.10
N SER A 85 3.73 0.03 -12.98
CA SER A 85 4.79 1.04 -12.79
C SER A 85 5.96 0.83 -13.74
N SER A 86 6.35 -0.42 -14.01
CA SER A 86 7.42 -0.72 -14.97
C SER A 86 7.04 -0.38 -16.41
N LEU A 87 5.80 -0.67 -16.83
CA LEU A 87 5.32 -0.31 -18.17
C LEU A 87 5.22 1.21 -18.36
N LEU A 88 4.75 1.95 -17.36
CA LEU A 88 4.66 3.41 -17.41
C LEU A 88 6.04 4.11 -17.40
N PHE A 89 7.08 3.47 -16.85
CA PHE A 89 8.45 4.02 -16.88
C PHE A 89 9.18 3.73 -18.19
N CYS A 90 8.69 2.77 -18.98
CA CYS A 90 9.24 2.42 -20.29
C CYS A 90 8.74 3.36 -21.41
N LEU A 91 7.66 4.09 -21.17
CA LEU A 91 7.06 5.09 -22.05
C LEU A 91 7.68 6.47 -21.80
#